data_AF-A0A836FP80-F1
#
_entry.id   AF-A0A836FP80-F1
#
_cell.length_a   1.000
_cell.length_b   1.000
_cell.length_c   1.000
_cell.angle_alpha   90.00
_cell.angle_beta   90.00
_cell.angle_gamma   90.00
#
_symmetry.space_group_name_H-M   'P 1'
#
loop_
_entity.id
_entity.type
_entity.pdbx_description
1 polymer ?
#
loop_
_entity_poly.entity_id
_entity_poly.type
_entity_poly.pdbx_seq_one_letter_code
_entity_poly.pdbx_strand_id
1 'polypeptide(L)' 'MEGAEYKVENMRIAFIKKANIQPGDKRLEKVENCINETKDLPEKCEKVFLFSVCFYKSEREHLHEYKYTDSAK' A
#
# COMPACT_ATOMS: atom_id res chain seq x y z
N MET A 1 -15.61 -0.66 -3.66
CA MET A 1 -15.92 0.50 -2.81
C MET A 1 -17.40 0.80 -2.93
N GLU A 2 -18.20 0.41 -1.94
CA GLU A 2 -19.51 1.07 -1.76
C GLU A 2 -19.22 2.45 -1.18
N GLY A 3 -19.73 3.52 -1.81
CA GLY A 3 -19.23 4.87 -1.53
C GLY A 3 -17.81 5.12 -2.06
N ALA A 4 -17.24 6.30 -1.78
CA ALA A 4 -15.86 6.65 -2.12
C ALA A 4 -14.86 6.32 -0.99
N GLU A 5 -15.32 5.82 0.15
CA GLU A 5 -14.47 5.59 1.32
C GLU A 5 -13.78 4.22 1.29
N TYR A 6 -12.59 4.17 1.87
CA TYR A 6 -11.85 2.93 2.07
C TYR A 6 -12.40 2.15 3.26
N LYS A 7 -12.72 0.86 3.05
CA LYS A 7 -12.91 -0.09 4.16
C LYS A 7 -11.52 -0.57 4.63
N VAL A 8 -10.79 0.30 5.34
CA VAL A 8 -9.35 0.13 5.68
C VAL A 8 -9.05 -1.22 6.31
N GLU A 9 -9.85 -1.64 7.29
CA GLU A 9 -9.65 -2.92 7.98
C GLU A 9 -9.78 -4.12 7.02
N ASN A 10 -10.77 -4.09 6.13
CA ASN A 10 -10.94 -5.14 5.11
C ASN A 10 -9.76 -5.16 4.14
N MET A 11 -9.21 -4.00 3.78
CA MET A 11 -8.05 -3.90 2.91
C MET A 11 -6.79 -4.45 3.59
N ARG A 12 -6.57 -4.14 4.87
CA ARG A 12 -5.48 -4.70 5.68
C ARG A 12 -5.56 -6.22 5.72
N ILE A 13 -6.69 -6.78 6.15
CA ILE A 13 -6.90 -8.24 6.24
C ILE A 13 -6.68 -8.91 4.88
N ALA A 14 -7.24 -8.33 3.82
CA ALA A 14 -7.09 -8.85 2.46
C ALA A 14 -5.62 -8.82 1.99
N PHE A 15 -4.89 -7.77 2.31
CA PHE A 15 -3.47 -7.64 1.96
C PHE A 15 -2.61 -8.65 2.72
N ILE A 16 -2.78 -8.76 4.05
CA ILE A 16 -2.11 -9.76 4.89
C ILE A 16 -2.28 -11.16 4.30
N LYS A 17 -3.55 -11.53 4.00
CA LYS A 17 -3.89 -12.84 3.46
C LYS A 17 -3.30 -13.09 2.06
N LYS A 18 -3.35 -12.10 1.16
CA LYS A 18 -2.85 -12.24 -0.21
C LYS A 18 -1.33 -12.23 -0.31
N ALA A 19 -0.67 -11.38 0.47
CA ALA A 19 0.78 -11.26 0.48
C ALA A 19 1.45 -12.30 1.39
N ASN A 20 0.67 -13.03 2.20
CA ASN A 20 1.14 -14.01 3.17
C ASN A 20 2.18 -13.43 4.13
N ILE A 21 1.85 -12.28 4.73
CA ILE A 21 2.71 -11.54 5.67
C ILE A 21 2.09 -11.51 7.07
N GLN A 22 2.84 -11.06 8.08
CA GLN A 22 2.34 -10.92 9.44
C GLN A 22 1.72 -9.54 9.69
N PRO A 23 0.83 -9.38 10.70
CA PRO A 23 0.18 -8.11 11.06
C PRO A 23 1.10 -6.94 11.50
N GLY A 24 2.43 -7.13 11.51
CA GLY A 24 3.43 -6.08 11.81
C GLY A 24 4.46 -5.89 10.69
N ASP A 25 4.22 -6.46 9.52
CA ASP A 25 5.14 -6.34 8.38
C ASP A 25 5.15 -4.90 7.83
N LYS A 26 6.34 -4.35 7.53
CA LYS A 26 6.51 -2.99 6.98
C LYS A 26 5.76 -2.75 5.67
N ARG A 27 5.42 -3.80 4.92
CA ARG A 27 4.58 -3.68 3.72
C ARG A 27 3.16 -3.22 4.04
N LEU A 28 2.65 -3.49 5.24
CA LEU A 28 1.35 -2.96 5.70
C LEU A 28 1.39 -1.45 5.87
N GLU A 29 2.46 -0.93 6.46
CA GLU A 29 2.66 0.52 6.64
C GLU A 29 2.60 1.26 5.30
N LYS A 30 3.20 0.69 4.25
CA LYS A 30 3.15 1.26 2.89
C LYS A 30 1.73 1.34 2.34
N VAL A 31 0.94 0.27 2.51
CA VAL A 31 -0.48 0.26 2.10
C VAL A 31 -1.26 1.33 2.87
N GLU A 32 -1.02 1.45 4.17
CA GLU A 32 -1.69 2.44 5.03
C GLU A 32 -1.34 3.88 4.68
N ASN A 33 -0.06 4.14 4.36
CA ASN A 33 0.39 5.44 3.88
C ASN A 33 -0.33 5.82 2.57
N CYS A 34 -0.39 4.90 1.60
CA CYS A 34 -1.11 5.14 0.35
C CYS A 34 -2.62 5.34 0.54
N ILE A 35 -3.24 4.65 1.51
CA ILE A 35 -4.63 4.91 1.90
C ILE A 35 -4.76 6.34 2.43
N ASN A 36 -3.88 6.75 3.35
CA ASN A 36 -3.93 8.07 3.96
C ASN A 36 -3.72 9.22 2.97
N GLU A 37 -2.86 9.03 1.97
CA GLU A 37 -2.64 10.03 0.90
C GLU A 37 -3.86 10.22 0.00
N THR A 38 -4.73 9.22 -0.11
CA THR A 38 -5.80 9.20 -1.11
C THR A 38 -7.21 9.16 -0.52
N LYS A 39 -7.37 8.99 0.79
CA LYS A 39 -8.66 8.77 1.45
C LYS A 39 -9.67 9.92 1.27
N ASP A 40 -9.19 11.15 1.13
CA ASP A 40 -10.03 12.35 1.06
C ASP A 40 -10.42 12.73 -0.39
N LEU A 41 -9.97 11.96 -1.39
CA LEU A 41 -10.34 12.22 -2.78
C LEU A 41 -11.84 11.94 -3.02
N PRO A 42 -12.58 12.84 -3.67
CA PRO A 42 -14.01 12.65 -3.88
C PRO A 42 -14.30 11.62 -4.99
N GLU A 43 -13.47 11.61 -6.03
CA GLU A 43 -13.66 10.77 -7.20
C GLU A 43 -13.07 9.37 -7.01
N LYS A 44 -13.90 8.34 -7.17
CA LYS A 44 -13.51 6.94 -6.93
C LYS A 44 -12.41 6.48 -7.88
N CYS A 45 -12.52 6.85 -9.16
CA CYS A 45 -11.55 6.45 -10.18
C CYS A 45 -10.18 7.07 -9.92
N GLU A 46 -10.16 8.37 -9.60
CA GLU A 46 -8.94 9.09 -9.26
C GLU A 46 -8.31 8.54 -7.99
N LYS A 47 -9.11 8.28 -6.95
CA LYS A 47 -8.67 7.66 -5.71
C LYS A 47 -7.98 6.32 -5.92
N VAL A 48 -8.62 5.41 -6.67
CA VAL A 48 -8.05 4.08 -6.96
C VAL A 48 -6.79 4.19 -7.82
N PHE A 49 -6.79 5.09 -8.81
CA PHE A 49 -5.62 5.32 -9.66
C PHE A 49 -4.42 5.80 -8.84
N LEU A 50 -4.59 6.86 -8.05
CA LEU A 50 -3.51 7.42 -7.24
C LEU A 50 -3.05 6.45 -6.15
N PHE A 51 -3.96 5.70 -5.53
CA PHE A 51 -3.59 4.64 -4.58
C PHE A 51 -2.70 3.58 -5.24
N SER A 52 -3.06 3.14 -6.44
CA SER A 52 -2.28 2.14 -7.19
C SER A 52 -0.89 2.69 -7.53
N VAL A 53 -0.81 3.95 -7.98
CA VAL A 53 0.46 4.62 -8.26
C VAL A 53 1.35 4.71 -7.01
N CYS A 54 0.79 5.14 -5.88
CA CYS A 54 1.51 5.19 -4.61
C CYS A 54 2.06 3.81 -4.23
N PHE A 55 1.21 2.78 -4.28
CA PHE A 55 1.60 1.42 -3.92
C PHE A 55 2.77 0.92 -4.79
N TYR A 56 2.68 1.05 -6.12
CA TYR A 56 3.77 0.62 -7.01
C TYR A 56 5.07 1.43 -6.85
N LYS A 57 4.99 2.70 -6.43
CA LYS A 57 6.20 3.48 -6.10
C LYS A 57 6.86 2.94 -4.83
N SER A 58 6.08 2.72 -3.78
CA SER A 58 6.58 2.21 -2.50
C SER A 58 7.21 0.81 -2.60
N GLU A 59 6.72 -0.03 -3.52
CA GLU A 59 7.31 -1.34 -3.84
C GLU A 59 8.63 -1.21 -4.61
N ARG A 60 8.72 -0.25 -5.55
CA ARG A 60 9.98 0.03 -6.27
C ARG A 60 11.08 0.56 -5.34
N GLU A 61 10.72 1.42 -4.40
CA GLU A 61 11.64 1.89 -3.36
C GLU A 61 12.11 0.72 -2.48
N HIS A 62 11.22 -0.21 -2.13
CA HIS A 62 11.59 -1.43 -1.39
C HIS A 62 12.65 -2.27 -2.14
N LEU A 63 12.49 -2.43 -3.46
CA LEU A 63 13.44 -3.20 -4.28
C LEU A 63 14.80 -2.51 -4.35
N HIS A 64 14.83 -1.18 -4.39
CA HIS A 64 16.07 -0.41 -4.37
C HIS A 64 16.78 -0.49 -3.02
N GLU A 65 16.05 -0.32 -1.92
CA GLU A 65 16.60 -0.47 -0.56
C GLU A 65 17.15 -1.89 -0.34
N TYR A 66 16.40 -2.92 -0.73
CA TYR A 66 16.80 -4.32 -0.56
C TYR A 66 18.08 -4.66 -1.36
N LYS A 67 18.15 -4.24 -2.63
CA LYS A 67 19.35 -4.43 -3.46
C LYS A 67 20.58 -3.70 -2.90
N TYR A 68 20.38 -2.51 -2.34
CA TYR A 68 21.48 -1.75 -1.73
C TYR A 68 21.99 -2.46 -0.47
N THR A 69 21.10 -3.00 0.37
CA THR A 69 21.49 -3.75 1.57
C THR A 69 22.17 -5.09 1.28
N ASP A 70 21.80 -5.79 0.20
CA ASP A 70 22.49 -7.04 -0.21
C ASP A 70 23.85 -6.78 -0.86
N SER A 71 24.02 -5.65 -1.55
CA SER A 71 25.30 -5.30 -2.19
C SER A 71 26.35 -4.75 -1.20
N ALA A 72 25.93 -4.42 0.03
CA ALA A 72 26.78 -3.89 1.08
C ALA A 72 27.27 -4.98 2.08
N LYS A 73 27.12 -6.27 1.72
CA LYS A 73 27.44 -7.42 2.56
C LYS A 73 28.59 -8.25 2.00
#